data_AF-A0A6P0SYM7-F1
#
_entry.id   AF-A0A6P0SYM7-F1
#
_cell.length_a   1.000
_cell.length_b   1.000
_cell.length_c   1.000
_cell.angle_alpha   90.00
_cell.angle_beta   90.00
_cell.angle_gamma   90.00
#
_symmetry.space_group_name_H-M   'P 1'
#
loop_
_entity.id
_entity.type
_entity.pdbx_description
1 polymer ?
#
loop_
_entity_poly.entity_id
_entity_poly.type
_entity_poly.pdbx_seq_one_letter_code
_entity_poly.pdbx_strand_id
1 'polypeptide(L)'
;MKQPVVRKRLLPPQGLNQSQAKAGVQSITDRSLGQVLTVEGVLDAQKYGSLLRARGLVGLRGAGKSFDGLYYVKSVTHTLEMGKYKQSFVLTREGLGTTVPVVKV
;
A
#
# COMPACT_ATOMS: atom_id res chain seq x y z
N MET A 1 8.92 -16.46 2.56
CA MET A 1 8.19 -15.20 2.27
C MET A 1 7.60 -15.29 0.87
N LYS A 2 6.27 -15.24 0.69
CA LYS A 2 5.64 -15.14 -0.63
C LYS A 2 5.66 -13.67 -1.05
N GLN A 3 6.51 -13.31 -1.99
CA GLN A 3 6.50 -11.98 -2.59
C GLN A 3 5.46 -11.96 -3.72
N PRO A 4 4.38 -11.17 -3.62
CA PRO A 4 3.25 -11.26 -4.54
C PRO A 4 3.56 -10.70 -5.94
N VAL A 5 4.62 -9.89 -6.10
CA VAL A 5 4.89 -9.15 -7.35
C VAL A 5 6.28 -9.41 -7.92
N VAL A 6 6.77 -10.64 -7.84
CA VAL A 6 8.02 -11.07 -8.49
C VAL A 6 7.75 -11.53 -9.92
N ARG A 7 8.41 -10.88 -10.88
CA ARG A 7 8.34 -11.26 -12.29
C ARG A 7 9.01 -12.61 -12.52
N LYS A 8 8.26 -13.59 -13.04
CA LYS A 8 8.78 -14.92 -13.42
C LYS A 8 9.10 -15.09 -14.91
N ARG A 9 8.72 -14.14 -15.78
CA ARG A 9 8.92 -14.23 -17.25
C ARG A 9 9.49 -12.96 -17.84
N LEU A 10 10.67 -13.04 -18.46
CA LEU A 10 11.48 -11.91 -18.94
C LEU A 10 11.08 -11.37 -20.32
N LEU A 11 10.27 -12.09 -21.10
CA LEU A 11 9.95 -11.73 -22.50
C LEU A 11 8.54 -11.13 -22.66
N PRO A 12 8.37 -10.06 -23.46
CA PRO A 12 7.06 -9.55 -23.88
C PRO A 12 6.27 -10.58 -24.69
N PRO A 13 4.92 -10.53 -24.70
CA PRO A 13 4.09 -11.28 -25.64
C PRO A 13 4.48 -10.97 -27.10
N GLN A 14 4.54 -11.99 -27.95
CA GLN A 14 4.86 -11.83 -29.38
C GLN A 14 3.71 -11.11 -30.11
N GLY A 15 4.03 -10.28 -31.12
CA GLY A 15 3.04 -9.56 -31.94
C GLY A 15 2.67 -8.14 -31.47
N LEU A 16 3.35 -7.60 -30.45
CA LEU A 16 3.17 -6.21 -30.01
C LEU A 16 4.08 -5.26 -30.79
N ASN A 17 3.57 -4.08 -31.15
CA ASN A 17 4.42 -3.01 -31.67
C ASN A 17 5.31 -2.44 -30.55
N GLN A 18 6.36 -1.67 -30.90
CA GLN A 18 7.33 -1.17 -29.92
C GLN A 18 6.70 -0.31 -28.80
N SER A 19 5.68 0.51 -29.14
CA SER A 19 5.01 1.36 -28.17
C SER A 19 4.17 0.54 -27.17
N GLN A 20 3.43 -0.46 -27.64
CA GLN A 20 2.67 -1.38 -26.79
C GLN A 20 3.58 -2.24 -25.92
N ALA A 21 4.69 -2.74 -26.48
CA ALA A 21 5.68 -3.51 -25.73
C ALA A 21 6.28 -2.68 -24.59
N LYS A 22 6.66 -1.43 -24.87
CA LYS A 22 7.21 -0.51 -23.86
C LYS A 22 6.18 -0.16 -22.79
N ALA A 23 4.94 0.17 -23.17
CA ALA A 23 3.86 0.47 -22.24
C ALA A 23 3.54 -0.73 -21.32
N GLY A 24 3.50 -1.94 -21.90
CA GLY A 24 3.30 -3.17 -21.15
C GLY A 24 4.40 -3.42 -20.12
N VAL A 25 5.66 -3.28 -20.52
CA VAL A 25 6.81 -3.44 -19.61
C VAL A 25 6.83 -2.37 -18.52
N GLN A 26 6.48 -1.12 -18.85
CA GLN A 26 6.39 -0.04 -17.87
C GLN A 26 5.30 -0.33 -16.83
N SER A 27 4.08 -0.69 -17.25
CA SER A 27 2.99 -1.02 -16.33
C SER A 27 3.31 -2.18 -15.39
N ILE A 28 4.04 -3.18 -15.91
CA ILE A 28 4.52 -4.30 -15.10
C ILE A 28 5.52 -3.82 -14.05
N THR A 29 6.48 -2.98 -14.44
CA THR A 29 7.48 -2.39 -13.53
C THR A 29 6.80 -1.59 -12.43
N ASP A 30 5.87 -0.71 -12.78
CA ASP A 30 5.16 0.15 -11.82
C ASP A 30 4.38 -0.70 -10.80
N ARG A 31 3.76 -1.79 -11.24
CA ARG A 31 3.03 -2.71 -10.35
C ARG A 31 3.94 -3.43 -9.37
N SER A 32 5.14 -3.80 -9.79
CA SER A 32 6.14 -4.45 -8.93
C SER A 32 6.64 -3.55 -7.81
N LEU A 33 6.60 -2.24 -8.00
CA LEU A 33 7.03 -1.28 -6.99
C LEU A 33 5.93 -1.02 -5.95
N GLY A 34 4.66 -0.88 -6.33
CA GLY A 34 3.60 -0.38 -5.43
C GLY A 34 3.22 -1.22 -4.19
N GLN A 35 3.80 -2.41 -3.98
CA GLN A 35 3.46 -3.32 -2.86
C GLN A 35 4.71 -3.91 -2.17
N VAL A 36 5.83 -3.18 -2.19
CA VAL A 36 7.08 -3.64 -1.55
C VAL A 36 6.88 -3.82 -0.04
N LEU A 37 6.18 -2.87 0.60
CA LEU A 37 5.75 -3.01 1.99
C LEU A 37 4.23 -3.13 2.06
N THR A 38 3.76 -4.08 2.87
CA THR A 38 2.35 -4.24 3.22
C THR A 38 2.23 -4.21 4.74
N VAL A 39 1.32 -3.38 5.25
CA VAL A 39 1.00 -3.28 6.68
C VAL A 39 -0.47 -3.57 6.86
N GLU A 40 -0.79 -4.47 7.78
CA GLU A 40 -2.14 -4.79 8.15
C GLU A 40 -2.35 -4.40 9.61
N GLY A 41 -3.51 -3.84 9.93
CA GLY A 41 -3.81 -3.41 11.28
C GLY A 41 -5.30 -3.26 11.51
N VAL A 42 -5.67 -3.17 12.78
CA VAL A 42 -7.05 -2.92 13.21
C VAL A 42 -7.03 -1.76 14.20
N LEU A 43 -7.93 -0.80 13.99
CA LEU A 43 -8.14 0.31 14.91
C LEU A 43 -9.61 0.41 15.34
N ASP A 44 -9.82 1.03 16.50
CA ASP A 44 -11.15 1.32 17.03
C ASP A 44 -11.55 2.74 16.63
N ALA A 45 -12.45 2.85 15.65
CA ALA A 45 -12.82 4.13 15.07
C ALA A 45 -13.52 5.07 16.06
N GLN A 46 -14.11 4.53 17.14
CA GLN A 46 -14.74 5.36 18.16
C GLN A 46 -13.71 6.15 18.97
N LYS A 47 -12.48 5.62 19.11
CA LYS A 47 -11.41 6.26 19.89
C LYS A 47 -10.66 7.35 19.13
N TYR A 48 -10.55 7.23 17.80
CA TYR A 48 -9.72 8.11 16.98
C TYR A 48 -10.45 9.33 16.42
N GLY A 49 -11.77 9.47 16.67
CA GLY A 49 -12.57 10.65 16.30
C GLY A 49 -12.70 10.92 14.79
N SER A 50 -12.04 10.13 13.95
CA SER A 50 -12.02 10.25 12.49
C SER A 50 -11.93 8.86 11.86
N LEU A 51 -12.57 8.70 10.69
CA LEU A 51 -12.52 7.46 9.94
C LEU A 51 -11.30 7.46 9.03
N LEU A 52 -10.55 6.36 9.07
CA LEU A 52 -9.54 6.10 8.04
C LEU A 52 -10.23 5.87 6.69
N ARG A 53 -9.84 6.65 5.68
CA ARG A 53 -10.39 6.57 4.32
C ARG A 53 -9.48 5.73 3.41
N ALA A 54 -10.10 4.84 2.64
CA ALA A 54 -9.39 4.10 1.59
C ALA A 54 -8.96 5.06 0.46
N ARG A 55 -7.90 4.66 -0.26
CA ARG A 55 -7.32 5.37 -1.41
C ARG A 55 -6.73 6.75 -1.10
N GLY A 56 -6.43 7.02 0.16
CA GLY A 56 -5.69 8.20 0.61
C GLY A 56 -4.25 7.86 1.02
N LEU A 57 -3.46 8.89 1.30
CA LEU A 57 -2.18 8.74 1.99
C LEU A 57 -2.40 8.89 3.49
N VAL A 58 -1.75 8.03 4.28
CA VAL A 58 -1.75 8.09 5.74
C VAL A 58 -0.33 7.96 6.27
N GLY A 59 -0.07 8.66 7.37
CA GLY A 59 1.17 8.53 8.11
C GLY A 59 1.17 7.30 9.01
N LEU A 60 2.20 6.46 8.90
CA LEU A 60 2.51 5.40 9.84
C LEU A 60 3.68 5.83 10.72
N ARG A 61 3.55 5.68 12.04
CA ARG A 61 4.59 5.98 13.03
C ARG A 61 4.66 4.87 14.07
N GLY A 62 5.87 4.60 14.56
CA GLY A 62 6.11 3.61 15.62
C GLY A 62 6.57 2.26 15.09
N ALA A 63 6.75 2.13 13.78
CA ALA A 63 7.36 0.96 13.14
C ALA A 63 8.89 1.08 13.04
N GLY A 64 9.45 2.22 13.45
CA GLY A 64 10.89 2.50 13.46
C GLY A 64 11.35 3.26 12.21
N LYS A 65 12.55 3.83 12.24
CA LYS A 65 13.04 4.75 11.18
C LYS A 65 13.00 4.16 9.76
N SER A 66 13.10 2.85 9.63
CA SER A 66 13.07 2.16 8.33
C SER A 66 11.67 1.97 7.75
N PHE A 67 10.62 2.05 8.59
CA PHE A 67 9.23 1.71 8.25
C PHE A 67 8.23 2.81 8.63
N ASP A 68 8.67 3.87 9.30
CA ASP A 68 7.85 5.07 9.46
C ASP A 68 7.70 5.78 8.10
N GLY A 69 6.65 6.60 7.96
CA GLY A 69 6.46 7.46 6.79
C GLY A 69 5.04 7.43 6.22
N LEU A 70 4.90 7.85 4.97
CA LEU A 70 3.62 7.87 4.28
C LEU A 70 3.35 6.54 3.59
N TYR A 71 2.13 6.06 3.74
CA TYR A 71 1.62 4.86 3.12
C TYR A 71 0.32 5.15 2.39
N TYR A 72 0.07 4.42 1.31
CA TYR A 72 -1.20 4.43 0.62
C TYR A 72 -2.17 3.46 1.29
N VAL A 73 -3.39 3.92 1.58
CA VAL A 73 -4.45 3.09 2.15
C VAL A 73 -5.08 2.26 1.03
N LYS A 74 -4.65 1.00 0.89
CA LYS A 74 -5.13 0.09 -0.15
C LYS A 74 -6.59 -0.30 0.05
N SER A 75 -6.97 -0.64 1.29
CA SER A 75 -8.34 -1.01 1.63
C SER A 75 -8.62 -0.77 3.10
N VAL A 76 -9.88 -0.46 3.42
CA VAL A 76 -10.41 -0.37 4.78
C VAL A 76 -11.69 -1.19 4.84
N THR A 77 -11.75 -2.12 5.78
CA THR A 77 -12.93 -2.93 6.09
C THR A 77 -13.51 -2.44 7.39
N HIS A 78 -14.80 -2.10 7.37
CA HIS A 78 -15.53 -1.56 8.50
C HIS A 78 -16.37 -2.66 9.15
N THR A 79 -16.15 -2.92 10.43
CA THR A 79 -16.93 -3.89 11.21
C THR A 79 -17.75 -3.14 12.25
N LEU A 80 -19.08 -3.21 12.12
CA LEU A 80 -20.03 -2.54 13.00
C LEU A 80 -20.74 -3.61 13.84
N GLU A 81 -20.63 -3.47 15.16
CA GLU A 81 -21.35 -4.27 16.15
C GLU A 81 -22.03 -3.33 17.14
N MET A 82 -23.01 -3.82 17.90
CA MET A 82 -23.66 -3.00 18.91
C MET A 82 -22.63 -2.54 19.95
N GLY A 83 -22.44 -1.22 20.06
CA GLY A 83 -21.47 -0.60 20.95
C GLY A 83 -20.00 -0.71 20.54
N LYS A 84 -19.69 -1.20 19.33
CA LYS A 84 -18.30 -1.29 18.83
C LYS A 84 -18.20 -0.92 17.36
N TYR A 85 -17.19 -0.12 17.02
CA TYR A 85 -16.87 0.17 15.62
C TYR A 85 -15.37 -0.01 15.35
N LYS A 86 -15.02 -1.04 14.57
CA LYS A 86 -13.64 -1.36 14.20
C LYS A 86 -13.37 -1.13 12.73
N GLN A 87 -12.14 -0.74 12.42
CA GLN A 87 -11.63 -0.63 11.06
C GLN A 87 -10.39 -1.50 10.90
N SER A 88 -10.46 -2.51 10.05
CA SER A 88 -9.29 -3.25 9.58
C SER A 88 -8.76 -2.57 8.32
N PHE A 89 -7.46 -2.35 8.23
CA PHE A 89 -6.87 -1.63 7.11
C PHE A 89 -5.67 -2.36 6.54
N VAL A 90 -5.43 -2.14 5.24
CA VAL A 90 -4.24 -2.57 4.53
C VAL A 90 -3.57 -1.35 3.95
N LEU A 91 -2.31 -1.13 4.32
CA LEU A 91 -1.47 -0.06 3.81
C LEU A 91 -0.39 -0.64 2.90
N THR A 92 -0.05 0.08 1.84
CA THR A 92 1.02 -0.29 0.92
C THR A 92 1.95 0.86 0.62
N ARG A 93 3.20 0.52 0.29
CA ARG A 93 4.25 1.49 -0.04
C ARG A 93 5.27 0.92 -1.02
N GLU A 94 5.81 1.80 -1.85
CA GLU A 94 6.74 1.49 -2.94
C GLU A 94 8.23 1.28 -2.59
N GLY A 95 8.61 1.16 -1.30
CA GLY A 95 10.00 0.90 -0.93
C GLY A 95 10.29 0.99 0.57
N LEU A 96 11.56 0.76 0.93
CA LEU A 96 12.12 0.87 2.29
C LEU A 96 12.68 2.29 2.55
N GLY A 97 12.67 2.76 3.81
CA GLY A 97 13.06 4.12 4.19
C GLY A 97 11.83 4.99 4.50
N THR A 98 12.01 6.20 5.03
CA THR A 98 10.88 7.12 5.31
C THR A 98 10.76 8.15 4.17
N THR A 99 9.59 8.33 3.53
CA THR A 99 9.42 9.33 2.43
C THR A 99 9.43 10.78 2.96
N VAL A 100 9.14 10.98 4.24
CA VAL A 100 9.06 12.29 4.87
C VAL A 100 9.77 12.30 6.23
N PRO A 101 10.66 13.26 6.55
CA PRO A 101 11.36 13.27 7.84
C PRO A 101 10.41 13.42 9.04
N VAL A 102 9.19 13.96 8.84
CA VAL A 102 8.17 14.12 9.87
C VAL A 102 6.79 13.77 9.28
N VAL A 103 6.09 12.85 9.94
CA VAL A 103 4.67 12.57 9.69
C VAL A 103 3.85 13.55 10.52
N LYS A 104 3.09 14.45 9.89
CA LYS A 104 2.15 15.35 10.59
C LYS A 104 0.92 14.57 11.06
N VAL A 105 0.44 14.94 12.25
CA VAL A 105 -0.76 14.37 12.92
C VAL A 105 -1.97 15.23 12.58
#